data_AF-A0A1G5DGG3-F1
#
_entry.id   AF-A0A1G5DGG3-F1
#
_cell.length_a   1.000
_cell.length_b   1.000
_cell.length_c   1.000
_cell.angle_alpha   90.00
_cell.angle_beta   90.00
_cell.angle_gamma   90.00
#
_symmetry.space_group_name_H-M   'P 1'
#
loop_
_entity.id
_entity.type
_entity.pdbx_description
1 polymer ?
#
loop_
_entity_poly.entity_id
_entity_poly.type
_entity_poly.pdbx_seq_one_letter_code
_entity_poly.pdbx_strand_id
1 'polypeptide(L)'
;MKPKIAVIGEYYENFDPHTSLNKALDYLNDEYDFEYEWIDTESIEKEKDQILKKYAGIWSAPGSPFKSFDGALYAITYARLNDIPHLGTCAGFQHAVIELARNILGIEEAQHEEYDSQSSSLFVNKLVCSLAGKSMDVYLKKNTLAHKLYGCNETKENYYCNFSINPEFKQHLAHPQIAVSGVDQDDEIRIIEIPSNNFFLITLFVPQTKSLPGSPHPIINGFVNAVCLK
;
A
#
# COMPACT_ATOMS: atom_id res chain seq x y z
N MET A 1 16.46 1.58 20.37
CA MET A 1 16.62 2.59 19.30
C MET A 1 15.22 2.90 18.81
N LYS A 2 14.87 4.16 18.56
CA LYS A 2 13.52 4.55 18.16
C LYS A 2 13.15 3.86 16.82
N PRO A 3 12.01 3.15 16.70
CA PRO A 3 11.62 2.49 15.46
C PRO A 3 11.51 3.50 14.32
N LYS A 4 11.96 3.10 13.13
CA LYS A 4 11.96 3.96 11.93
C LYS A 4 11.07 3.38 10.85
N ILE A 5 10.23 4.22 10.24
CA ILE A 5 9.40 3.87 9.09
C ILE A 5 10.04 4.42 7.82
N ALA A 6 10.27 3.56 6.82
CA ALA A 6 10.63 4.03 5.49
C ALA A 6 9.36 4.30 4.68
N VAL A 7 9.20 5.52 4.19
CA VAL A 7 8.18 5.87 3.19
C VAL A 7 8.83 5.78 1.82
N ILE A 8 8.40 4.81 1.01
CA ILE A 8 9.04 4.48 -0.26
C ILE A 8 8.33 5.18 -1.40
N GLY A 9 9.07 5.97 -2.17
CA GLY A 9 8.58 6.73 -3.32
C GLY A 9 9.27 8.08 -3.44
N GLU A 10 9.03 8.78 -4.55
CA GLU A 10 9.57 10.11 -4.75
C GLU A 10 8.69 11.16 -4.08
N TYR A 11 9.23 11.86 -3.08
CA TYR A 11 8.48 12.90 -2.39
C TYR A 11 8.28 14.14 -3.26
N TYR A 12 7.06 14.67 -3.24
CA TYR A 12 6.67 15.90 -3.92
C TYR A 12 5.88 16.77 -2.95
N GLU A 13 6.41 17.94 -2.62
CA GLU A 13 5.80 18.85 -1.63
C GLU A 13 4.43 19.41 -2.07
N ASN A 14 4.22 19.53 -3.39
CA ASN A 14 2.98 20.07 -3.97
C ASN A 14 1.96 18.97 -4.31
N PHE A 15 2.14 17.77 -3.74
CA PHE A 15 1.25 16.64 -3.96
C PHE A 15 0.49 16.30 -2.67
N ASP A 16 -0.82 16.60 -2.66
CA ASP A 16 -1.66 16.47 -1.47
C ASP A 16 -1.59 15.10 -0.77
N PRO A 17 -1.57 13.94 -1.49
CA PRO A 17 -1.43 12.65 -0.83
C PRO A 17 -0.11 12.46 -0.08
N HIS A 18 0.99 13.12 -0.49
CA HIS A 18 2.29 13.04 0.22
C HIS A 18 2.30 13.93 1.45
N THR A 19 1.81 15.16 1.34
CA THR A 19 1.72 16.05 2.50
C THR A 19 0.72 15.54 3.54
N SER A 20 -0.37 14.90 3.10
CA SER A 20 -1.33 14.22 3.98
C SER A 20 -0.73 13.00 4.66
N LEU A 21 0.15 12.25 3.98
CA LEU A 21 0.87 11.12 4.57
C LEU A 21 1.76 11.58 5.72
N ASN A 22 2.57 12.62 5.49
CA ASN A 22 3.43 13.19 6.53
C ASN A 22 2.61 13.63 7.74
N LYS A 23 1.53 14.42 7.51
CA LYS A 23 0.61 14.84 8.58
C LYS A 23 0.02 13.67 9.35
N ALA A 24 -0.40 12.61 8.64
CA ALA A 24 -1.00 11.44 9.26
C ALA A 24 -0.03 10.69 10.19
N LEU A 25 1.27 10.64 9.83
CA LEU A 25 2.32 10.11 10.69
C LEU A 25 2.62 11.08 11.85
N ASP A 26 2.71 12.38 11.57
CA ASP A 26 2.96 13.40 12.60
C ASP A 26 1.89 13.40 13.69
N TYR A 27 0.61 13.21 13.34
CA TYR A 27 -0.49 13.11 14.31
C TYR A 27 -0.36 11.94 15.27
N LEU A 28 0.42 10.92 14.93
CA LEU A 28 0.65 9.73 15.76
C LEU A 28 1.87 9.87 16.67
N ASN A 29 2.71 10.90 16.49
CA ASN A 29 3.89 11.11 17.33
C ASN A 29 3.55 11.50 18.79
N ASP A 30 2.31 11.93 19.05
CA ASP A 30 1.82 12.19 20.42
C ASP A 30 1.55 10.89 21.20
N GLU A 31 1.24 9.79 20.48
CA GLU A 31 0.87 8.50 21.06
C GLU A 31 1.98 7.44 20.94
N TYR A 32 2.81 7.53 19.89
CA TYR A 32 3.86 6.57 19.58
C TYR A 32 5.20 7.27 19.39
N ASP A 33 6.27 6.66 19.91
CA ASP A 33 7.64 7.15 19.73
C ASP A 33 8.28 6.47 18.51
N PHE A 34 8.11 7.04 17.30
CA PHE A 34 8.76 6.57 16.07
C PHE A 34 9.29 7.72 15.19
N GLU A 35 10.19 7.40 14.26
CA GLU A 35 10.67 8.32 13.22
C GLU A 35 10.22 7.81 11.84
N TYR A 36 10.16 8.68 10.84
CA TYR A 36 9.96 8.26 9.46
C TYR A 36 10.87 9.04 8.51
N GLU A 37 11.19 8.41 7.38
CA GLU A 37 12.08 8.97 6.35
C GLU A 37 11.56 8.58 4.96
N TRP A 38 11.58 9.52 4.02
CA TRP A 38 11.30 9.22 2.62
C TRP A 38 12.54 8.67 1.93
N ILE A 39 12.38 7.55 1.23
CA ILE A 39 13.45 6.87 0.49
C ILE A 39 13.03 6.74 -0.97
N ASP A 40 13.83 7.31 -1.87
CA ASP A 40 13.58 7.21 -3.30
C ASP A 40 13.85 5.79 -3.82
N THR A 41 13.14 5.42 -4.87
CA THR A 41 13.15 4.04 -5.36
C THR A 41 14.47 3.65 -6.04
N GLU A 42 15.20 4.60 -6.63
CA GLU A 42 16.51 4.33 -7.25
C GLU A 42 17.58 3.97 -6.21
N SER A 43 17.57 4.63 -5.05
CA SER A 43 18.47 4.32 -3.94
C SER A 43 18.23 2.90 -3.42
N ILE A 44 16.98 2.46 -3.34
CA ILE A 44 16.61 1.09 -2.92
C ILE A 44 17.08 0.07 -3.95
N GLU A 45 16.91 0.34 -5.25
CA GLU A 45 17.40 -0.58 -6.28
C GLU A 45 18.91 -0.80 -6.19
N LYS A 46 19.66 0.27 -5.91
CA LYS A 46 21.14 0.25 -5.81
C LYS A 46 21.63 -0.42 -4.54
N GLU A 47 21.06 -0.08 -3.38
CA GLU A 47 21.59 -0.47 -2.07
C GLU A 47 20.80 -1.60 -1.38
N LYS A 48 19.54 -1.82 -1.76
CA LYS A 48 18.72 -2.95 -1.33
C LYS A 48 18.65 -3.07 0.20
N ASP A 49 18.94 -4.25 0.74
CA ASP A 49 18.95 -4.57 2.17
C ASP A 49 19.81 -3.61 3.01
N GLN A 50 20.88 -3.03 2.43
CA GLN A 50 21.78 -2.09 3.12
C GLN A 50 21.00 -0.89 3.68
N ILE A 51 20.03 -0.38 2.90
CA ILE A 51 19.12 0.68 3.32
C ILE A 51 17.98 0.09 4.15
N LEU A 52 17.29 -0.93 3.65
CA LEU A 52 16.02 -1.39 4.21
C LEU A 52 16.13 -2.00 5.61
N LYS A 53 17.26 -2.61 5.97
CA LYS A 53 17.48 -3.22 7.31
C LYS A 53 17.42 -2.23 8.48
N LYS A 54 17.43 -0.92 8.20
CA LYS A 54 17.38 0.15 9.22
C LYS A 54 15.96 0.45 9.69
N TYR A 55 14.94 -0.04 8.99
CA TYR A 55 13.55 0.34 9.20
C TYR A 55 12.74 -0.80 9.82
N ALA A 56 11.90 -0.45 10.77
CA ALA A 56 10.96 -1.33 11.47
C ALA A 56 9.60 -1.39 10.78
N GLY A 57 9.34 -0.52 9.80
CA GLY A 57 8.13 -0.50 8.99
C GLY A 57 8.38 0.11 7.61
N ILE A 58 7.59 -0.29 6.63
CA ILE A 58 7.69 0.20 5.26
C ILE A 58 6.30 0.66 4.79
N TRP A 59 6.19 1.92 4.36
CA TRP A 59 4.99 2.44 3.71
C TRP A 59 5.29 2.75 2.24
N SER A 60 4.77 1.96 1.30
CA SER A 60 4.80 2.28 -0.13
C SER A 60 3.79 3.39 -0.45
N ALA A 61 4.29 4.57 -0.79
CA ALA A 61 3.53 5.80 -0.94
C ALA A 61 2.56 5.78 -2.15
N PRO A 62 1.57 6.69 -2.22
CA PRO A 62 0.91 7.02 -3.48
C PRO A 62 1.88 7.73 -4.44
N GLY A 63 1.44 8.04 -5.67
CA GLY A 63 2.22 8.85 -6.62
C GLY A 63 3.17 8.04 -7.50
N SER A 64 2.62 7.39 -8.53
CA SER A 64 3.37 6.77 -9.63
C SER A 64 3.40 7.69 -10.87
N PRO A 65 4.31 7.47 -11.84
CA PRO A 65 5.33 6.43 -11.86
C PRO A 65 6.45 6.72 -10.85
N PHE A 66 6.83 5.69 -10.08
CA PHE A 66 8.10 5.68 -9.37
C PHE A 66 9.27 5.69 -10.34
N LYS A 67 10.39 6.33 -9.95
CA LYS A 67 11.59 6.40 -10.80
C LYS A 67 12.23 5.04 -11.05
N SER A 68 12.19 4.14 -10.07
CA SER A 68 12.60 2.75 -10.21
C SER A 68 11.45 1.82 -9.84
N PHE A 69 10.95 1.14 -10.86
CA PHE A 69 9.95 0.09 -10.70
C PHE A 69 10.50 -1.08 -9.87
N ASP A 70 11.72 -1.53 -10.19
CA ASP A 70 12.36 -2.66 -9.51
C ASP A 70 12.72 -2.35 -8.05
N GLY A 71 13.14 -1.11 -7.76
CA GLY A 71 13.38 -0.65 -6.39
C GLY A 71 12.11 -0.68 -5.54
N ALA A 72 10.97 -0.26 -6.10
CA ALA A 72 9.68 -0.34 -5.42
C ALA A 72 9.26 -1.78 -5.15
N LEU A 73 9.33 -2.68 -6.16
CA LEU A 73 9.01 -4.09 -5.99
C LEU A 73 9.95 -4.77 -4.98
N TYR A 74 11.24 -4.39 -4.98
CA TYR A 74 12.21 -4.92 -4.03
C TYR A 74 11.85 -4.57 -2.59
N ALA A 75 11.49 -3.31 -2.31
CA ALA A 75 11.08 -2.89 -0.95
C ALA A 75 9.86 -3.66 -0.45
N ILE A 76 8.86 -3.89 -1.32
CA ILE A 76 7.65 -4.64 -0.97
C ILE A 76 7.99 -6.11 -0.71
N THR A 77 8.79 -6.72 -1.59
CA THR A 77 9.26 -8.11 -1.42
C THR A 77 10.04 -8.26 -0.12
N TYR A 78 10.95 -7.33 0.17
CA TYR A 78 11.73 -7.30 1.40
C TYR A 78 10.82 -7.26 2.63
N ALA A 79 9.83 -6.36 2.64
CA ALA A 79 8.89 -6.25 3.74
C ALA A 79 8.10 -7.55 3.95
N ARG A 80 7.58 -8.14 2.86
CA ARG A 80 6.80 -9.37 2.90
C ARG A 80 7.61 -10.56 3.41
N LEU A 81 8.81 -10.78 2.88
CA LEU A 81 9.63 -11.95 3.21
C LEU A 81 10.26 -11.87 4.61
N ASN A 82 10.56 -10.67 5.09
CA ASN A 82 11.12 -10.45 6.43
C ASN A 82 10.06 -10.13 7.49
N ASP A 83 8.78 -10.22 7.13
CA ASP A 83 7.65 -9.91 8.00
C ASP A 83 7.74 -8.50 8.63
N ILE A 84 8.29 -7.53 7.90
CA ILE A 84 8.30 -6.13 8.32
C ILE A 84 6.91 -5.56 8.05
N PRO A 85 6.27 -4.88 9.04
CA PRO A 85 5.03 -4.16 8.82
C PRO A 85 5.04 -3.36 7.52
N HIS A 86 4.07 -3.63 6.64
CA HIS A 86 3.94 -3.01 5.33
C HIS A 86 2.56 -2.40 5.13
N LEU A 87 2.54 -1.14 4.70
CA LEU A 87 1.35 -0.44 4.22
C LEU A 87 1.60 0.04 2.78
N GLY A 88 0.70 -0.28 1.85
CA GLY A 88 0.79 0.24 0.48
C GLY A 88 -0.49 0.99 0.10
N THR A 89 -0.37 2.24 -0.36
CA THR A 89 -1.55 3.06 -0.69
C THR A 89 -1.50 3.58 -2.12
N CYS A 90 -2.59 3.49 -2.88
CA CYS A 90 -2.67 3.88 -4.29
C CYS A 90 -1.56 3.28 -5.16
N ALA A 91 -0.53 4.05 -5.54
CA ALA A 91 0.63 3.53 -6.26
C ALA A 91 1.32 2.39 -5.50
N GLY A 92 1.48 2.51 -4.18
CA GLY A 92 2.00 1.42 -3.35
C GLY A 92 1.15 0.16 -3.39
N PHE A 93 -0.18 0.29 -3.50
CA PHE A 93 -1.08 -0.86 -3.72
C PHE A 93 -0.86 -1.49 -5.10
N GLN A 94 -0.78 -0.67 -6.15
CA GLN A 94 -0.58 -1.15 -7.52
C GLN A 94 0.72 -1.94 -7.66
N HIS A 95 1.84 -1.41 -7.11
CA HIS A 95 3.13 -2.09 -7.13
C HIS A 95 3.12 -3.35 -6.26
N ALA A 96 2.45 -3.32 -5.10
CA ALA A 96 2.34 -4.51 -4.27
C ALA A 96 1.53 -5.61 -4.94
N VAL A 97 0.45 -5.26 -5.67
CA VAL A 97 -0.27 -6.22 -6.49
C VAL A 97 0.65 -6.86 -7.54
N ILE A 98 1.52 -6.09 -8.21
CA ILE A 98 2.50 -6.67 -9.14
C ILE A 98 3.48 -7.61 -8.41
N GLU A 99 3.99 -7.22 -7.23
CA GLU A 99 4.86 -8.07 -6.42
C GLU A 99 4.19 -9.41 -6.07
N LEU A 100 2.93 -9.37 -5.63
CA LEU A 100 2.16 -10.57 -5.32
C LEU A 100 1.91 -11.42 -6.57
N ALA A 101 1.60 -10.80 -7.71
CA ALA A 101 1.41 -11.50 -8.98
C ALA A 101 2.67 -12.26 -9.41
N ARG A 102 3.84 -11.60 -9.34
CA ARG A 102 5.12 -12.22 -9.71
C ARG A 102 5.56 -13.29 -8.72
N ASN A 103 5.53 -12.98 -7.43
CA ASN A 103 6.20 -13.81 -6.41
C ASN A 103 5.30 -14.81 -5.69
N ILE A 104 3.98 -14.59 -5.64
CA ILE A 104 3.02 -15.53 -5.03
C ILE A 104 2.26 -16.30 -6.09
N LEU A 105 1.79 -15.61 -7.15
CA LEU A 105 0.95 -16.22 -8.19
C LEU A 105 1.77 -16.85 -9.33
N GLY A 106 3.08 -16.57 -9.41
CA GLY A 106 3.97 -17.09 -10.44
C GLY A 106 3.77 -16.48 -11.83
N ILE A 107 3.14 -15.30 -11.90
CA ILE A 107 2.93 -14.55 -13.15
C ILE A 107 4.13 -13.61 -13.32
N GLU A 108 5.27 -14.16 -13.72
CA GLU A 108 6.56 -13.44 -13.78
C GLU A 108 6.50 -12.17 -14.64
N GLU A 109 5.74 -12.22 -15.74
CA GLU A 109 5.57 -11.12 -16.69
C GLU A 109 4.49 -10.11 -16.28
N ALA A 110 3.89 -10.24 -15.08
CA ALA A 110 2.88 -9.30 -14.60
C ALA A 110 3.41 -7.86 -14.65
N GLN A 111 2.68 -6.99 -15.33
CA GLN A 111 3.14 -5.64 -15.65
C GLN A 111 2.09 -4.58 -15.34
N HIS A 112 2.57 -3.36 -15.13
CA HIS A 112 1.78 -2.18 -14.91
C HIS A 112 1.77 -1.30 -16.17
N GLU A 113 0.59 -0.95 -16.68
CA GLU A 113 0.44 -0.25 -17.97
C GLU A 113 1.18 1.09 -18.03
N GLU A 114 1.31 1.78 -16.90
CA GLU A 114 2.07 3.04 -16.81
C GLU A 114 3.56 2.90 -17.18
N TYR A 115 4.14 1.69 -17.05
CA TYR A 115 5.55 1.42 -17.32
C TYR A 115 5.77 0.74 -18.67
N ASP A 116 4.86 -0.15 -19.06
CA ASP A 116 4.89 -0.81 -20.37
C ASP A 116 3.46 -1.09 -20.85
N SER A 117 2.94 -0.18 -21.68
CA SER A 117 1.59 -0.28 -22.23
C SER A 117 1.43 -1.35 -23.32
N GLN A 118 2.53 -1.94 -23.80
CA GLN A 118 2.52 -2.97 -24.84
C GLN A 118 2.69 -4.39 -24.26
N SER A 119 2.88 -4.52 -22.94
CA SER A 119 2.96 -5.82 -22.30
C SER A 119 1.69 -6.63 -22.53
N SER A 120 1.86 -7.93 -22.78
CA SER A 120 0.75 -8.87 -22.92
C SER A 120 0.13 -9.30 -21.58
N SER A 121 0.74 -8.93 -20.45
CA SER A 121 0.32 -9.33 -19.11
C SER A 121 0.10 -8.12 -18.19
N LEU A 122 -0.75 -7.20 -18.64
CA LEU A 122 -1.16 -6.01 -17.87
C LEU A 122 -2.02 -6.40 -16.67
N PHE A 123 -1.39 -6.62 -15.53
CA PHE A 123 -2.05 -6.96 -14.27
C PHE A 123 -2.64 -5.71 -13.61
N VAL A 124 -2.03 -4.55 -13.83
CA VAL A 124 -2.56 -3.23 -13.46
C VAL A 124 -2.70 -2.37 -14.71
N ASN A 125 -3.90 -1.87 -14.96
CA ASN A 125 -4.23 -1.08 -16.15
C ASN A 125 -4.94 0.23 -15.80
N LYS A 126 -4.93 1.14 -16.77
CA LYS A 126 -5.55 2.45 -16.67
C LYS A 126 -7.05 2.29 -16.62
N LEU A 127 -7.65 2.94 -15.64
CA LEU A 127 -9.10 2.99 -15.51
C LEU A 127 -9.69 3.85 -16.62
N VAL A 128 -10.76 3.34 -17.24
CA VAL A 128 -11.59 4.14 -18.17
C VAL A 128 -12.18 5.35 -17.46
N CYS A 129 -12.56 5.18 -16.18
CA CYS A 129 -13.03 6.27 -15.33
C CYS A 129 -12.11 6.42 -14.11
N SER A 130 -11.36 7.52 -14.06
CA SER A 130 -10.47 7.83 -12.93
C SER A 130 -11.22 7.80 -11.59
N LEU A 131 -10.54 7.32 -10.54
CA LEU A 131 -11.02 7.42 -9.16
C LEU A 131 -10.49 8.67 -8.45
N ALA A 132 -9.57 9.41 -9.06
CA ALA A 132 -8.96 10.57 -8.42
C ALA A 132 -10.01 11.63 -8.04
N GLY A 133 -9.99 12.04 -6.78
CA GLY A 133 -10.94 13.00 -6.21
C GLY A 133 -12.32 12.40 -5.85
N LYS A 134 -12.52 11.08 -6.01
CA LYS A 134 -13.76 10.41 -5.60
C LYS A 134 -13.68 9.92 -4.16
N SER A 135 -14.85 9.84 -3.53
CA SER A 135 -15.06 9.22 -2.23
C SER A 135 -16.13 8.14 -2.37
N MET A 136 -15.77 6.88 -2.09
CA MET A 136 -16.61 5.71 -2.40
C MET A 136 -16.66 4.75 -1.21
N ASP A 137 -17.75 4.00 -1.13
CA ASP A 137 -17.96 3.00 -0.09
C ASP A 137 -17.09 1.75 -0.35
N VAL A 138 -16.61 1.14 0.72
CA VAL A 138 -15.79 -0.07 0.74
C VAL A 138 -16.38 -1.03 1.76
N TYR A 139 -16.78 -2.21 1.27
CA TYR A 139 -17.36 -3.28 2.06
C TYR A 139 -16.25 -4.21 2.56
N LEU A 140 -16.17 -4.35 3.89
CA LEU A 140 -15.10 -5.05 4.58
C LEU A 140 -15.51 -6.49 4.90
N LYS A 141 -14.66 -7.44 4.52
CA LYS A 141 -14.87 -8.86 4.81
C LYS A 141 -14.60 -9.15 6.28
N LYS A 142 -15.57 -9.74 6.99
CA LYS A 142 -15.40 -10.14 8.40
C LYS A 142 -14.19 -11.05 8.60
N ASN A 143 -13.63 -11.00 9.82
CA ASN A 143 -12.47 -11.80 10.26
C ASN A 143 -11.14 -11.45 9.55
N THR A 144 -11.07 -10.32 8.85
CA THR A 144 -9.84 -9.78 8.25
C THR A 144 -9.17 -8.77 9.18
N LEU A 145 -7.91 -8.43 8.93
CA LEU A 145 -7.21 -7.35 9.64
C LEU A 145 -7.92 -6.02 9.38
N ALA A 146 -8.26 -5.72 8.13
CA ALA A 146 -8.99 -4.49 7.79
C ALA A 146 -10.30 -4.34 8.59
N HIS A 147 -11.12 -5.40 8.65
CA HIS A 147 -12.38 -5.39 9.42
C HIS A 147 -12.15 -5.17 10.92
N LYS A 148 -11.11 -5.78 11.50
CA LYS A 148 -10.74 -5.58 12.90
C LYS A 148 -10.31 -4.13 13.18
N LEU A 149 -9.53 -3.54 12.29
CA LEU A 149 -9.04 -2.16 12.44
C LEU A 149 -10.19 -1.15 12.36
N TYR A 150 -11.09 -1.30 11.38
CA TYR A 150 -12.22 -0.39 11.23
C TYR A 150 -13.34 -0.63 12.26
N GLY A 151 -13.54 -1.87 12.72
CA GLY A 151 -14.61 -2.23 13.64
C GLY A 151 -16.01 -2.20 13.02
N CYS A 152 -16.14 -2.10 11.70
CA CYS A 152 -17.39 -2.05 10.95
C CYS A 152 -17.34 -2.90 9.67
N ASN A 153 -18.49 -3.11 9.02
CA ASN A 153 -18.57 -3.86 7.76
C ASN A 153 -18.46 -2.97 6.52
N GLU A 154 -18.49 -1.66 6.68
CA GLU A 154 -18.52 -0.68 5.59
C GLU A 154 -17.84 0.61 6.05
N THR A 155 -17.01 1.17 5.18
CA THR A 155 -16.38 2.49 5.33
C THR A 155 -16.48 3.26 4.03
N LYS A 156 -16.22 4.56 4.05
CA LYS A 156 -16.18 5.41 2.86
C LYS A 156 -14.80 6.05 2.72
N GLU A 157 -14.11 5.80 1.62
CA GLU A 157 -12.69 6.17 1.46
C GLU A 157 -12.43 7.06 0.25
N ASN A 158 -11.36 7.85 0.32
CA ASN A 158 -10.96 8.80 -0.71
C ASN A 158 -9.93 8.19 -1.66
N TYR A 159 -10.05 8.46 -2.95
CA TYR A 159 -9.20 7.88 -3.99
C TYR A 159 -8.41 8.95 -4.73
N TYR A 160 -7.20 8.57 -5.17
CA TYR A 160 -6.31 9.41 -5.97
C TYR A 160 -5.76 8.68 -7.21
N CYS A 161 -6.32 7.53 -7.57
CA CYS A 161 -5.71 6.63 -8.54
C CYS A 161 -6.36 6.68 -9.92
N ASN A 162 -5.54 6.55 -10.95
CA ASN A 162 -5.94 6.38 -12.35
C ASN A 162 -5.79 4.94 -12.85
N PHE A 163 -5.22 4.05 -12.03
CA PHE A 163 -4.97 2.65 -12.37
C PHE A 163 -5.53 1.72 -11.30
N SER A 164 -5.93 0.52 -11.69
CA SER A 164 -6.45 -0.53 -10.80
C SER A 164 -6.03 -1.90 -11.32
N ILE A 165 -6.31 -2.94 -10.54
CA ILE A 165 -6.18 -4.34 -11.00
C ILE A 165 -7.01 -4.51 -12.27
N ASN A 166 -6.43 -5.11 -13.30
CA ASN A 166 -7.14 -5.50 -14.50
C ASN A 166 -8.16 -6.60 -14.14
N PRO A 167 -9.47 -6.42 -14.44
CA PRO A 167 -10.52 -7.37 -14.09
C PRO A 167 -10.26 -8.81 -14.56
N GLU A 168 -9.53 -9.00 -15.66
CA GLU A 168 -9.15 -10.33 -16.17
C GLU A 168 -8.32 -11.13 -15.17
N PHE A 169 -7.53 -10.44 -14.33
CA PHE A 169 -6.64 -11.06 -13.35
C PHE A 169 -7.24 -11.14 -11.94
N LYS A 170 -8.41 -10.53 -11.70
CA LYS A 170 -9.09 -10.51 -10.40
C LYS A 170 -9.25 -11.90 -9.77
N GLN A 171 -9.58 -12.91 -10.58
CA GLN A 171 -9.74 -14.29 -10.10
C GLN A 171 -8.43 -14.93 -9.63
N HIS A 172 -7.28 -14.50 -10.16
CA HIS A 172 -5.98 -15.03 -9.76
C HIS A 172 -5.62 -14.64 -8.31
N LEU A 173 -6.20 -13.56 -7.79
CA LEU A 173 -6.00 -13.12 -6.39
C LEU A 173 -6.76 -14.00 -5.38
N ALA A 174 -7.58 -14.96 -5.83
CA ALA A 174 -8.17 -16.00 -4.98
C ALA A 174 -7.11 -17.06 -4.62
N HIS A 175 -6.16 -16.70 -3.76
CA HIS A 175 -5.03 -17.54 -3.38
C HIS A 175 -4.94 -17.71 -1.85
N PRO A 176 -4.56 -18.88 -1.30
CA PRO A 176 -4.57 -19.12 0.16
C PRO A 176 -3.71 -18.17 1.00
N GLN A 177 -2.67 -17.57 0.39
CA GLN A 177 -1.80 -16.59 1.06
C GLN A 177 -2.33 -15.15 0.98
N ILE A 178 -3.32 -14.88 0.13
CA ILE A 178 -3.84 -13.54 -0.17
C ILE A 178 -5.27 -13.45 0.34
N ALA A 179 -5.55 -12.47 1.20
CA ALA A 179 -6.91 -12.15 1.63
C ALA A 179 -7.38 -10.86 0.97
N VAL A 180 -8.38 -10.97 0.10
CA VAL A 180 -9.18 -9.80 -0.33
C VAL A 180 -10.07 -9.41 0.84
N SER A 181 -9.73 -8.33 1.52
CA SER A 181 -10.39 -7.88 2.74
C SER A 181 -11.36 -6.72 2.55
N GLY A 182 -11.35 -6.08 1.38
CA GLY A 182 -12.30 -5.02 1.05
C GLY A 182 -12.55 -4.89 -0.45
N VAL A 183 -13.81 -4.69 -0.82
CA VAL A 183 -14.28 -4.46 -2.18
C VAL A 183 -15.24 -3.27 -2.24
N ASP A 184 -15.48 -2.71 -3.41
CA ASP A 184 -16.57 -1.72 -3.59
C ASP A 184 -17.90 -2.39 -3.99
N GLN A 185 -18.89 -1.58 -4.37
CA GLN A 185 -20.23 -2.04 -4.77
C GLN A 185 -20.24 -2.93 -6.03
N ASP A 186 -19.20 -2.84 -6.87
CA ASP A 186 -19.06 -3.58 -8.12
C ASP A 186 -18.12 -4.79 -7.92
N ASP A 187 -17.91 -5.19 -6.67
CA ASP A 187 -16.97 -6.21 -6.20
C ASP A 187 -15.49 -5.91 -6.54
N GLU A 188 -15.14 -4.70 -6.99
CA GLU A 188 -13.76 -4.37 -7.35
C GLU A 188 -12.88 -4.28 -6.12
N ILE A 189 -11.68 -4.86 -6.20
CA ILE A 189 -10.80 -5.02 -5.04
C ILE A 189 -10.24 -3.66 -4.61
N ARG A 190 -10.41 -3.35 -3.32
CA ARG A 190 -9.95 -2.10 -2.69
C ARG A 190 -8.95 -2.32 -1.57
N ILE A 191 -8.98 -3.48 -0.91
CA ILE A 191 -8.04 -3.84 0.15
C ILE A 191 -7.59 -5.29 -0.03
N ILE A 192 -6.28 -5.51 0.06
CA ILE A 192 -5.65 -6.83 0.11
C ILE A 192 -4.74 -6.88 1.34
N GLU A 193 -4.68 -8.03 1.99
CA GLU A 193 -3.75 -8.30 3.09
C GLU A 193 -3.11 -9.70 2.96
N ILE A 194 -1.96 -9.90 3.62
CA ILE A 194 -1.27 -11.20 3.73
C ILE A 194 -1.40 -11.69 5.17
N PRO A 195 -2.34 -12.59 5.50
CA PRO A 195 -2.67 -12.94 6.89
C PRO A 195 -1.55 -13.62 7.68
N SER A 196 -0.55 -14.20 7.00
CA SER A 196 0.63 -14.80 7.66
C SER A 196 1.60 -13.77 8.20
N ASN A 197 1.53 -12.52 7.74
CA ASN A 197 2.40 -11.44 8.17
C ASN A 197 1.75 -10.68 9.34
N ASN A 198 2.59 -10.16 10.23
CA ASN A 198 2.16 -9.38 11.39
C ASN A 198 1.33 -8.15 10.97
N PHE A 199 1.78 -7.46 9.92
CA PHE A 199 1.01 -6.41 9.26
C PHE A 199 1.45 -6.31 7.80
N PHE A 200 0.63 -6.75 6.87
CA PHE A 200 0.81 -6.46 5.45
C PHE A 200 -0.56 -6.14 4.88
N LEU A 201 -0.82 -4.87 4.62
CA LEU A 201 -2.12 -4.37 4.18
C LEU A 201 -1.92 -3.32 3.11
N ILE A 202 -2.59 -3.50 1.97
CA ILE A 202 -2.52 -2.57 0.85
C ILE A 202 -3.91 -2.09 0.48
N THR A 203 -4.05 -0.78 0.20
CA THR A 203 -5.32 -0.14 -0.15
C THR A 203 -5.20 0.63 -1.46
N LEU A 204 -6.19 0.49 -2.35
CA LEU A 204 -6.22 1.34 -3.54
C LEU A 204 -6.54 2.80 -3.17
N PHE A 205 -7.35 3.04 -2.15
CA PHE A 205 -7.62 4.38 -1.63
C PHE A 205 -6.44 4.95 -0.83
N VAL A 206 -6.54 6.24 -0.47
CA VAL A 206 -5.52 7.01 0.26
C VAL A 206 -6.00 7.37 1.69
N PRO A 207 -5.89 6.45 2.66
CA PRO A 207 -6.40 6.64 4.02
C PRO A 207 -5.83 7.88 4.73
N GLN A 208 -4.62 8.30 4.36
CA GLN A 208 -3.93 9.45 4.94
C GLN A 208 -4.69 10.76 4.76
N THR A 209 -5.50 10.87 3.70
CA THR A 209 -6.32 12.08 3.45
C THR A 209 -7.50 12.21 4.41
N LYS A 210 -7.82 11.16 5.17
CA LYS A 210 -8.88 11.14 6.18
C LYS A 210 -8.34 11.05 7.61
N SER A 211 -7.02 11.05 7.80
CA SER A 211 -6.41 11.07 9.13
C SER A 211 -6.49 12.48 9.71
N LEU A 212 -6.90 12.61 10.98
CA LEU A 212 -7.04 13.89 11.67
C LEU A 212 -6.26 13.89 12.99
N PRO A 213 -5.81 15.05 13.50
CA PRO A 213 -5.23 15.15 14.84
C PRO A 213 -6.21 14.60 15.89
N GLY A 214 -5.74 13.73 16.80
CA GLY A 214 -6.57 13.10 17.84
C GLY A 214 -7.62 12.11 17.32
N SER A 215 -7.68 11.86 16.02
CA SER A 215 -8.53 10.84 15.39
C SER A 215 -7.79 10.26 14.17
N PRO A 216 -6.66 9.58 14.38
CA PRO A 216 -5.88 9.01 13.30
C PRO A 216 -6.68 7.94 12.56
N HIS A 217 -6.43 7.81 11.25
CA HIS A 217 -7.11 6.81 10.45
C HIS A 217 -6.82 5.38 10.97
N PRO A 218 -7.82 4.47 11.12
CA PRO A 218 -7.62 3.18 11.77
C PRO A 218 -6.54 2.30 11.14
N ILE A 219 -6.43 2.27 9.81
CA ILE A 219 -5.35 1.55 9.10
C ILE A 219 -3.97 2.11 9.45
N ILE A 220 -3.82 3.43 9.52
CA ILE A 220 -2.52 4.08 9.76
C ILE A 220 -2.12 3.89 11.22
N ASN A 221 -3.06 4.06 12.16
CA ASN A 221 -2.84 3.74 13.56
C ASN A 221 -2.45 2.26 13.75
N GLY A 222 -3.15 1.34 13.08
CA GLY A 222 -2.83 -0.08 13.12
C GLY A 222 -1.44 -0.40 12.60
N PHE A 223 -1.03 0.25 11.51
CA PHE A 223 0.30 0.13 10.92
C PHE A 223 1.40 0.62 11.88
N VAL A 224 1.27 1.85 12.40
CA VAL A 224 2.25 2.43 13.33
C VAL A 224 2.33 1.64 14.64
N ASN A 225 1.19 1.17 15.15
CA ASN A 225 1.15 0.28 16.30
C ASN A 225 1.91 -1.03 16.03
N ALA A 226 1.72 -1.65 14.85
CA ALA A 226 2.47 -2.86 14.48
C ALA A 226 3.98 -2.61 14.35
N VAL A 227 4.39 -1.41 13.92
CA VAL A 227 5.80 -1.00 13.88
C VAL A 227 6.39 -0.83 15.28
N CYS A 228 5.63 -0.25 16.22
CA CYS A 228 6.12 0.08 17.55
C CYS A 228 6.05 -1.09 18.56
N LEU A 229 5.28 -2.14 18.26
CA LEU A 229 5.19 -3.35 19.10
C LEU A 229 6.32 -4.35 18.87
N LYS A 230 7.11 -4.19 17.80
CA LYS A 230 8.31 -4.99 17.50
C LYS A 230 9.57 -4.35 18.07
#